data_AF-A0AAV2QEB6-F1
#
_entry.id   AF-A0AAV2QEB6-F1
#
_cell.length_a   1.000
_cell.length_b   1.000
_cell.length_c   1.000
_cell.angle_alpha   90.00
_cell.angle_beta   90.00
_cell.angle_gamma   90.00
#
_symmetry.space_group_name_H-M   'P 1'
#
loop_
_entity.id
_entity.type
_entity.pdbx_description
1 polymer ?
#
loop_
_entity_poly.entity_id
_entity_poly.type
_entity_poly.pdbx_seq_one_letter_code
_entity_poly.pdbx_strand_id
1 'polypeptide(L)'
;TGSTIELQCRVSDVPTATSLHLGWYRGLTRLNYDATRGGVSVKTELRGAIARSWLRVGDAKPEDSGIYFCNVTQLTATGVQIHVVPDETPAAIQGASRTQQQPWRDLVLILVIL
;
A
#
# COMPACT_ATOMS: atom_id res chain seq x y z
N THR A 1 0.98 -5.01 -7.59
CA THR A 1 1.55 -4.62 -6.29
C THR A 1 2.83 -5.39 -6.05
N GLY A 2 3.74 -4.77 -5.29
CA GLY A 2 5.07 -5.29 -4.94
C GLY A 2 5.90 -4.25 -4.17
N SER A 3 5.24 -3.20 -3.68
CA SER A 3 5.85 -2.11 -2.93
C SER A 3 6.20 -2.54 -1.50
N THR A 4 6.94 -1.69 -0.79
CA THR A 4 7.30 -1.95 0.61
C THR A 4 6.57 -0.97 1.52
N ILE A 5 5.87 -1.49 2.52
CA ILE A 5 5.39 -0.69 3.65
C ILE A 5 6.56 -0.51 4.61
N GLU A 6 6.91 0.73 4.92
CA GLU A 6 7.91 1.05 5.94
C GLU A 6 7.31 2.00 6.98
N LEU A 7 7.34 1.59 8.25
CA LEU A 7 6.87 2.38 9.38
C LEU A 7 7.98 2.57 10.39
N GLN A 8 8.08 3.80 10.92
CA GLN A 8 8.96 4.12 12.03
C GLN A 8 8.14 4.45 13.27
N CYS A 9 8.49 3.80 14.38
CA CYS A 9 8.01 4.13 15.71
C CYS A 9 9.16 4.77 16.50
N ARG A 10 8.92 5.92 17.11
CA ARG A 10 9.88 6.62 17.97
C ARG A 10 9.27 6.83 19.34
N VAL A 11 9.98 6.40 20.37
CA VAL A 11 9.56 6.46 21.76
C VAL A 11 10.62 7.24 22.52
N SER A 12 10.20 8.34 23.14
CA SER A 12 11.03 9.16 24.02
C SER A 12 10.87 8.71 25.47
N ASP A 13 11.74 9.21 26.35
CA ASP A 13 11.66 9.02 27.80
C ASP A 13 11.64 7.55 28.25
N VAL A 14 12.34 6.70 27.48
CA VAL A 14 12.54 5.29 27.80
C VAL A 14 13.41 5.18 29.05
N PRO A 15 12.97 4.48 30.11
CA PRO A 15 13.77 4.31 31.31
C PRO A 15 15.06 3.53 31.00
N THR A 16 16.20 4.08 31.40
CA THR A 16 17.55 3.55 31.13
C THR A 16 17.78 2.13 31.67
N ALA A 17 16.99 1.71 32.66
CA ALA A 17 17.16 0.43 33.37
C ALA A 17 16.27 -0.72 32.85
N THR A 18 15.37 -0.49 31.89
CA THR A 18 14.35 -1.48 31.52
C THR A 18 14.65 -2.21 30.22
N SER A 19 14.36 -3.51 30.20
CA SER A 19 14.17 -4.34 29.02
C SER A 19 12.97 -3.84 28.21
N LEU A 20 13.17 -2.75 27.47
CA LEU A 20 12.14 -2.18 26.60
C LEU A 20 11.78 -3.20 25.53
N HIS A 21 10.53 -3.66 25.56
CA HIS A 21 9.98 -4.52 24.54
C HIS A 21 9.03 -3.73 23.66
N LEU A 22 9.29 -3.76 22.35
CA LEU A 22 8.49 -3.07 21.35
C LEU A 22 7.83 -4.09 20.41
N GLY A 23 6.51 -4.14 20.48
CA GLY A 23 5.68 -4.96 19.62
C GLY A 23 5.14 -4.18 18.43
N TRP A 24 5.18 -4.75 17.23
CA TRP A 24 4.46 -4.24 16.06
C TRP A 24 3.23 -5.11 15.82
N TYR A 25 2.12 -4.46 15.50
CA TYR A 25 0.84 -5.12 15.28
C TYR A 25 0.15 -4.57 14.03
N ARG A 26 -0.59 -5.44 13.34
CA ARG A 26 -1.62 -5.09 12.35
C ARG A 26 -2.96 -5.61 12.87
N GLY A 27 -3.83 -4.72 13.34
CA GLY A 27 -5.01 -5.11 14.10
C GLY A 27 -4.62 -5.94 15.32
N LEU A 28 -5.07 -7.20 15.39
CA LEU A 28 -4.76 -8.12 16.48
C LEU A 28 -3.52 -8.99 16.22
N THR A 29 -2.96 -8.94 15.02
CA THR A 29 -1.84 -9.80 14.61
C THR A 29 -0.51 -9.16 14.96
N ARG A 30 0.32 -9.88 15.72
CA ARG A 30 1.67 -9.45 16.05
C ARG A 30 2.64 -9.77 14.91
N LEU A 31 3.38 -8.76 14.44
CA LEU A 31 4.23 -8.85 13.25
C LEU A 31 5.71 -9.11 13.54
N ASN A 32 6.18 -8.93 14.78
CA ASN A 32 7.60 -9.05 15.13
C ASN A 32 8.26 -10.38 14.70
N TYR A 33 7.48 -11.46 14.67
CA TYR A 33 7.95 -12.81 14.37
C TYR A 33 7.06 -13.48 13.31
N ASP A 34 6.33 -12.69 12.53
CA ASP A 34 5.47 -13.25 11.48
C ASP A 34 6.32 -13.78 10.33
N ALA A 35 6.58 -15.08 10.36
CA ALA A 35 7.32 -15.79 9.33
C ALA A 35 6.40 -16.37 8.24
N THR A 36 5.07 -16.26 8.38
CA THR A 36 4.12 -17.00 7.53
C THR A 36 4.10 -16.52 6.08
N ARG A 37 4.16 -15.20 5.87
CA ARG A 37 4.18 -14.59 4.52
C ARG A 37 5.59 -14.34 3.98
N GLY A 38 6.61 -14.28 4.84
CA GLY A 38 7.94 -13.78 4.48
C GLY A 38 7.97 -12.27 4.18
N GLY A 39 9.16 -11.68 4.11
CA GLY A 39 9.31 -10.25 3.78
C GLY A 39 8.89 -9.28 4.89
N VAL A 40 8.58 -9.76 6.10
CA VAL A 40 8.39 -8.93 7.30
C VAL A 40 9.71 -8.84 8.04
N SER A 41 10.14 -7.63 8.38
CA SER A 41 11.31 -7.42 9.23
C SER A 41 11.08 -6.29 10.23
N VAL A 42 11.61 -6.47 11.43
CA VAL A 42 11.58 -5.47 12.50
C VAL A 42 13.00 -5.22 12.96
N LYS A 43 13.37 -3.94 13.02
CA LYS A 43 14.64 -3.49 13.61
C LYS A 43 14.34 -2.53 14.75
N THR A 44 14.96 -2.72 15.91
CA THR A 44 14.84 -1.80 17.04
C THR A 44 16.22 -1.34 17.48
N GLU A 45 16.38 -0.03 17.63
CA GLU A 45 17.58 0.63 18.13
C GLU A 45 17.23 1.40 19.40
N LEU A 46 18.09 1.27 20.42
CA LEU A 46 18.02 2.06 21.64
C LEU A 46 19.24 2.99 21.69
N ARG A 47 19.02 4.30 21.85
CA ARG A 47 20.07 5.31 22.02
C ARG A 47 19.70 6.25 23.15
N GLY A 48 20.36 6.10 24.30
CA GLY A 48 20.00 6.82 25.51
C GLY A 48 18.54 6.54 25.91
N ALA A 49 17.77 7.59 26.19
CA ALA A 49 16.34 7.50 26.53
C ALA A 49 15.41 7.46 25.30
N ILE A 50 15.95 7.23 24.09
CA ILE A 50 15.15 7.17 22.86
C ILE A 50 15.24 5.78 22.25
N ALA A 51 14.09 5.14 22.05
CA ALA A 51 13.96 3.95 21.23
C ALA A 51 13.40 4.30 19.85
N ARG A 52 13.99 3.73 18.79
CA ARG A 52 13.44 3.77 17.44
C ARG A 52 13.26 2.36 16.93
N SER A 53 12.10 2.06 16.37
CA SER A 53 11.84 0.79 15.72
C SER A 53 11.31 1.01 14.31
N TRP A 54 11.72 0.15 13.40
CA TRP A 54 11.28 0.13 12.01
C TRP A 54 10.62 -1.20 11.72
N LEU A 55 9.40 -1.15 11.18
CA LEU A 55 8.72 -2.28 10.57
C LEU A 55 8.82 -2.12 9.06
N ARG A 56 9.24 -3.19 8.37
CA ARG A 56 9.16 -3.31 6.92
C ARG A 56 8.35 -4.52 6.54
N VAL A 57 7.42 -4.33 5.61
CA VAL A 57 6.62 -5.38 4.99
C VAL A 57 6.83 -5.26 3.48
N GLY A 58 7.70 -6.11 2.94
CA GLY A 58 7.99 -6.20 1.50
C GLY A 58 6.91 -6.98 0.75
N ASP A 59 6.89 -6.81 -0.57
CA ASP A 59 5.88 -7.39 -1.48
C ASP A 59 4.46 -7.18 -0.95
N ALA A 60 4.10 -5.92 -0.69
CA ALA A 60 2.82 -5.57 -0.07
C ALA A 60 1.65 -5.99 -0.95
N LYS A 61 0.64 -6.61 -0.35
CA LYS A 61 -0.59 -7.06 -1.00
C LYS A 61 -1.81 -6.36 -0.41
N PRO A 62 -2.97 -6.36 -1.10
CA PRO A 62 -4.20 -5.81 -0.54
C PRO A 62 -4.53 -6.33 0.87
N GLU A 63 -4.25 -7.61 1.15
CA GLU A 63 -4.41 -8.25 2.46
C GLU A 63 -3.52 -7.66 3.56
N ASP A 64 -2.47 -6.92 3.20
CA ASP A 64 -1.63 -6.21 4.13
C ASP A 64 -2.25 -4.89 4.62
N SER A 65 -3.39 -4.46 4.06
CA SER A 65 -4.12 -3.29 4.55
C SER A 65 -4.59 -3.46 6.00
N GLY A 66 -4.61 -2.36 6.75
CA GLY A 66 -5.14 -2.34 8.11
C GLY A 66 -4.54 -1.26 9.00
N ILE A 67 -4.93 -1.28 10.28
CA ILE A 67 -4.36 -0.41 11.31
C ILE A 67 -3.07 -1.03 11.81
N TYR A 68 -1.96 -0.34 11.58
CA TYR A 68 -0.65 -0.70 12.10
C TYR A 68 -0.34 0.14 13.34
N PHE A 69 0.15 -0.48 14.40
CA PHE A 69 0.62 0.25 15.58
C PHE A 69 1.84 -0.40 16.21
N CYS A 70 2.68 0.44 16.84
CA CYS A 70 3.70 -0.03 17.76
C CYS A 70 3.18 0.07 19.19
N ASN A 71 3.43 -0.97 19.98
CA ASN A 71 3.14 -0.98 21.40
C ASN A 71 4.42 -1.21 22.19
N VAL A 72 4.64 -0.39 23.21
CA VAL A 72 5.73 -0.53 24.17
C VAL A 72 5.10 -0.99 25.47
N THR A 73 5.72 -1.96 26.14
CA THR A 73 5.25 -2.46 27.45
C THR A 73 4.89 -1.31 28.37
N GLN A 74 3.63 -1.28 28.84
CA GLN A 74 3.09 -0.27 29.78
C GLN A 74 2.98 1.17 29.26
N LEU A 75 3.04 1.42 27.94
CA LEU A 75 2.80 2.75 27.35
C LEU A 75 1.69 2.75 26.29
N THR A 76 1.22 3.95 25.96
CA THR A 76 0.20 4.22 24.94
C THR A 76 0.66 3.80 23.55
N ALA A 77 -0.19 3.09 22.80
CA ALA A 77 0.02 2.78 21.39
C ALA A 77 -0.57 3.88 20.49
N THR A 78 0.17 4.29 19.45
CA THR A 78 -0.36 5.12 18.36
C THR A 78 -0.37 4.29 17.08
N GLY A 79 -1.47 4.35 16.33
CA GLY A 79 -1.66 3.59 15.11
C GLY A 79 -1.87 4.44 13.87
N VAL A 80 -1.59 3.86 12.71
CA VAL A 80 -1.81 4.45 11.39
C VAL A 80 -2.62 3.48 10.53
N GLN A 81 -3.59 3.98 9.78
CA GLN A 81 -4.34 3.18 8.81
C GLN A 81 -3.57 3.12 7.49
N ILE A 82 -3.32 1.92 6.99
CA ILE A 82 -2.68 1.67 5.71
C ILE A 82 -3.67 1.01 4.76
N HIS A 83 -3.70 1.48 3.52
CA HIS A 83 -4.44 0.88 2.43
C HIS A 83 -3.49 0.53 1.28
N VAL A 84 -3.42 -0.75 0.94
CA VAL A 84 -2.64 -1.25 -0.20
C VAL A 84 -3.60 -1.47 -1.36
N VAL A 85 -3.41 -0.73 -2.44
CA VAL A 85 -4.29 -0.76 -3.62
C VAL A 85 -3.68 -1.71 -4.65
N PRO A 86 -4.46 -2.63 -5.25
CA PRO A 86 -3.98 -3.44 -6.36
C PRO A 86 -3.56 -2.57 -7.54
N ASP A 87 -2.60 -3.03 -8.36
CA ASP A 87 -2.28 -2.30 -9.58
C ASP A 87 -3.52 -2.29 -10.47
N GLU A 88 -3.87 -1.10 -10.94
CA GLU A 88 -4.95 -0.91 -11.89
C GLU A 88 -4.50 -1.46 -13.25
N THR A 89 -5.20 -2.49 -13.74
CA THR A 89 -5.16 -2.80 -15.17
C THR A 89 -5.89 -1.64 -15.86
N PRO A 90 -5.23 -0.87 -16.75
CA PRO A 90 -5.93 0.18 -17.47
C PRO A 90 -7.05 -0.49 -18.27
N ALA A 91 -8.30 -0.25 -17.87
CA ALA A 91 -9.43 -0.63 -18.69
C ALA A 91 -9.29 0.15 -20.00
N ALA A 92 -9.22 -0.55 -21.13
CA ALA A 92 -9.18 0.09 -22.43
C ALA A 92 -10.44 0.97 -22.57
N ILE A 93 -10.26 2.29 -22.57
CA ILE A 93 -11.32 3.22 -22.94
C ILE A 93 -11.62 2.96 -24.42
N GLN A 94 -12.62 2.12 -24.69
CA GLN A 94 -13.15 1.98 -26.04
C GLN A 94 -13.96 3.23 -26.35
N GLY A 95 -13.29 4.24 -26.92
CA GLY A 95 -13.94 5.36 -27.56
C GLY A 95 -14.72 4.84 -28.77
N ALA A 96 -16.01 4.56 -28.58
CA ALA A 96 -16.91 4.33 -29.70
C ALA A 96 -17.10 5.65 -30.49
N SER A 97 -17.10 5.51 -31.83
CA SER A 97 -17.62 6.45 -32.85
C SER A 97 -16.60 7.26 -33.67
N ARG A 98 -16.12 6.69 -34.78
CA ARG A 98 -16.54 7.12 -36.14
C ARG A 98 -16.12 6.09 -37.18
N THR A 99 -17.06 5.28 -37.62
CA THR A 99 -17.05 4.72 -38.97
C THR A 99 -17.17 5.90 -39.94
N GLN A 100 -16.06 6.27 -40.57
CA GLN A 100 -16.07 7.04 -41.81
C GLN A 100 -15.19 6.32 -42.84
N GLN A 101 -15.65 5.14 -43.25
CA GLN A 101 -15.43 4.63 -44.61
C GLN A 101 -16.31 5.46 -45.55
N GLN A 102 -15.96 5.85 -46.78
CA GLN A 102 -14.80 5.69 -47.63
C GLN A 102 -14.95 6.72 -48.79
N PRO A 103 -13.93 6.94 -49.64
CA PRO A 103 -13.88 8.00 -50.62
C PRO A 103 -14.70 7.68 -51.88
N TRP A 104 -15.27 8.72 -52.48
CA TRP A 104 -15.61 8.93 -53.89
C TRP A 104 -15.86 7.68 -54.77
N ARG A 105 -17.15 7.44 -55.08
CA ARG A 105 -17.75 6.83 -56.29
C ARG A 105 -19.25 6.67 -55.96
N ASP A 106 -20.17 7.39 -56.57
CA ASP A 106 -20.68 7.05 -57.90
C ASP A 106 -21.25 8.27 -58.65
N LEU A 107 -20.69 8.52 -59.82
CA LEU A 107 -21.39 9.15 -60.94
C LEU A 107 -22.47 8.17 -61.41
N VAL A 108 -23.75 8.49 -61.23
CA VAL A 108 -24.81 7.96 -62.09
C VAL A 108 -25.75 9.10 -62.50
N LEU A 109 -25.86 9.21 -63.82
CA LEU A 109 -26.63 10.11 -64.65
C LEU A 109 -28.15 9.87 -64.56
N ILE A 110 -28.91 10.97 -64.66
CA ILE A 110 -30.27 11.13 -65.25
C ILE A 110 -31.50 10.78 -64.36
N LEU A 111 -32.37 11.78 -64.09
CA LEU A 111 -33.67 11.91 -64.78
C LEU A 111 -34.27 13.32 -64.67
N VAL A 112 -34.68 13.84 -65.83
CA VAL A 112 -35.44 15.08 -66.08
C VAL A 112 -36.83 15.01 -65.41
N ILE A 113 -37.33 16.12 -64.86
CA ILE A 113 -38.76 16.32 -64.58
C ILE A 113 -39.20 17.66 -65.19
N LEU A 114 -40.06 17.50 -66.22
CA LEU A 114 -40.93 18.40 -66.99
C LEU A 114 -40.80 19.93 -66.84
#